data_AF-A0A420DAL0-F1
#
_entry.id   AF-A0A420DAL0-F1
#
_cell.length_a   1.000
_cell.length_b   1.000
_cell.length_c   1.000
_cell.angle_alpha   90.00
_cell.angle_beta   90.00
_cell.angle_gamma   90.00
#
_symmetry.space_group_name_H-M   'P 1'
#
loop_
_entity.id
_entity.type
_entity.pdbx_description
1 polymer ?
#
loop_
_entity_poly.entity_id
_entity_poly.type
_entity_poly.pdbx_seq_one_letter_code
_entity_poly.pdbx_strand_id
1 'polypeptide(L)'
;MIAFLEIIYFIFFSISVISFLIYIYKSLRKQSDFKYFLITLLFFVINIFIDNELSNLVINEIKTEINNSNKIIFINDNKNQIEINKNSPELKINTSSRKHSEKKIENYLLMSPKNIRIILKEDSKSKGKFWIKYPKYYFSNIKAIGYLEVNSR
;
A
#
# COMPACT_ATOMS: atom_id res chain seq x y z
N MET A 1 -7.98 -13.35 -5.03
CA MET A 1 -7.29 -12.58 -6.09
C MET A 1 -6.12 -11.77 -5.55
N ILE A 2 -6.32 -10.85 -4.59
CA ILE A 2 -5.23 -10.01 -4.03
C ILE A 2 -4.09 -10.85 -3.43
N ALA A 3 -4.38 -11.77 -2.52
CA ALA A 3 -3.36 -12.64 -1.91
C ALA A 3 -2.58 -13.48 -2.94
N PHE A 4 -3.24 -13.91 -4.03
CA PHE A 4 -2.59 -14.62 -5.13
C PHE A 4 -1.60 -13.71 -5.88
N LEU A 5 -1.99 -12.47 -6.15
CA LEU A 5 -1.09 -11.47 -6.75
C LEU A 5 0.08 -11.11 -5.83
N GLU A 6 -0.11 -11.08 -4.50
CA GLU A 6 1.00 -10.89 -3.54
C GLU A 6 2.04 -12.00 -3.64
N ILE A 7 1.60 -13.25 -3.80
CA ILE A 7 2.50 -14.39 -4.00
C ILE A 7 3.27 -14.25 -5.31
N ILE A 8 2.59 -13.91 -6.41
CA ILE A 8 3.24 -13.69 -7.72
C ILE A 8 4.27 -12.55 -7.63
N TYR A 9 3.89 -11.43 -6.99
CA TYR A 9 4.78 -10.30 -6.76
C TYR A 9 6.06 -10.74 -6.03
N PHE A 10 5.90 -11.52 -4.95
CA PHE A 10 7.05 -12.02 -4.18
C PHE A 10 7.96 -12.95 -4.99
N ILE A 11 7.38 -13.84 -5.82
CA ILE A 11 8.13 -14.74 -6.68
C ILE A 11 8.95 -13.95 -7.72
N PHE A 12 8.33 -13.04 -8.45
CA PHE A 12 9.03 -12.24 -9.45
C PHE A 12 10.07 -11.29 -8.85
N PHE A 13 9.78 -10.71 -7.69
CA PHE A 13 10.76 -9.93 -6.94
C PHE A 13 11.98 -10.78 -6.56
N SER A 14 11.76 -11.98 -6.04
CA SER A 14 12.84 -12.90 -5.68
C SER A 14 13.69 -13.31 -6.88
N ILE A 15 13.06 -13.64 -8.01
CA ILE A 15 13.77 -13.98 -9.26
C ILE A 15 14.59 -12.79 -9.77
N SER A 16 14.04 -11.57 -9.70
CA SER A 16 14.76 -10.35 -10.09
C SER A 16 16.00 -10.12 -9.22
N VAL A 17 15.88 -10.26 -7.89
CA VAL A 17 17.01 -10.13 -6.95
C VAL A 17 18.07 -11.19 -7.20
N ILE A 18 17.69 -12.46 -7.35
CA ILE A 18 18.63 -13.56 -7.61
C ILE A 18 19.36 -13.34 -8.94
N SER A 19 18.63 -12.95 -9.99
CA SER A 19 19.22 -12.65 -11.30
C SER A 19 20.21 -11.49 -11.23
N PHE A 20 19.90 -10.47 -10.44
CA PHE A 20 20.78 -9.33 -10.22
C PHE A 20 22.07 -9.72 -9.45
N LEU A 21 21.95 -10.57 -8.43
CA LEU A 21 23.10 -11.09 -7.70
C LEU A 21 24.00 -11.95 -8.60
N ILE A 22 23.42 -12.78 -9.48
CA ILE A 22 24.18 -13.54 -10.48
C ILE A 22 24.90 -12.60 -11.45
N TYR A 23 24.21 -11.55 -11.92
CA TYR A 23 24.82 -10.53 -12.78
C TYR A 23 26.03 -9.88 -12.12
N ILE A 24 25.91 -9.43 -10.86
CA ILE A 24 27.02 -8.84 -10.10
C ILE A 24 28.18 -9.85 -9.97
N TYR A 25 27.88 -11.07 -9.52
CA TYR A 25 28.90 -12.11 -9.31
C TYR A 25 29.73 -12.37 -10.56
N LYS A 26 29.06 -12.49 -11.71
CA LYS A 26 29.79 -12.78 -12.95
C LYS A 26 30.42 -11.56 -13.60
N SER A 27 29.85 -10.37 -13.42
CA SER A 27 30.48 -9.10 -13.78
C SER A 27 31.82 -8.92 -13.07
N LEU A 28 31.90 -9.27 -11.77
CA LEU A 28 33.16 -9.29 -11.01
C LEU A 28 34.19 -10.29 -11.57
N ARG A 29 33.73 -11.41 -12.15
CA ARG A 29 34.57 -12.41 -12.84
C ARG A 29 34.89 -12.05 -14.29
N LYS A 30 34.52 -10.85 -14.76
CA LYS A 30 34.74 -10.36 -16.14
C LYS A 30 34.13 -11.29 -17.21
N GLN A 31 33.04 -11.98 -16.89
CA GLN A 31 32.27 -12.78 -17.84
C GLN A 31 31.15 -11.94 -18.49
N SER A 32 30.73 -12.31 -19.71
CA SER A 32 29.63 -11.64 -20.41
C SER A 32 28.28 -12.13 -19.89
N ASP A 33 27.56 -11.25 -19.19
CA ASP A 33 26.37 -11.64 -18.41
C ASP A 33 25.20 -10.66 -18.50
N PHE A 34 25.18 -9.88 -19.58
CA PHE A 34 24.14 -8.90 -19.86
C PHE A 34 22.72 -9.51 -19.88
N LYS A 35 22.56 -10.80 -20.20
CA LYS A 35 21.27 -11.51 -20.15
C LYS A 35 20.62 -11.51 -18.75
N TYR A 36 21.42 -11.63 -17.68
CA TYR A 36 20.88 -11.62 -16.32
C TYR A 36 20.44 -10.21 -15.90
N PHE A 37 21.13 -9.19 -16.41
CA PHE A 37 20.68 -7.80 -16.27
C PHE A 37 19.35 -7.56 -16.99
N LEU A 38 19.20 -8.04 -18.24
CA LEU A 38 17.94 -7.94 -18.98
C LEU A 38 16.79 -8.67 -18.27
N ILE A 39 17.03 -9.88 -17.77
CA ILE A 39 16.03 -10.63 -16.99
C ILE A 39 15.65 -9.85 -15.72
N THR A 40 16.62 -9.29 -15.01
CA THR A 40 16.37 -8.45 -13.83
C THR A 40 15.47 -7.28 -14.17
N LEU A 41 15.79 -6.54 -15.25
CA LEU A 41 15.03 -5.38 -15.71
C LEU A 41 13.60 -5.77 -16.09
N LEU A 42 13.42 -6.88 -16.82
CA LEU A 42 12.10 -7.37 -17.21
C LEU A 42 11.22 -7.67 -15.99
N PHE A 43 11.73 -8.46 -15.03
CA PHE A 43 10.97 -8.78 -13.82
C PHE A 43 10.74 -7.55 -12.94
N PHE A 44 11.67 -6.60 -12.91
CA PHE A 44 11.47 -5.34 -12.19
C PHE A 44 10.30 -4.53 -12.77
N VAL A 45 10.21 -4.42 -14.10
CA VAL A 45 9.10 -3.77 -14.78
C VAL A 45 7.78 -4.49 -14.50
N ILE A 46 7.75 -5.81 -14.60
CA ILE A 46 6.56 -6.62 -14.26
C ILE A 46 6.11 -6.38 -12.82
N ASN A 47 7.04 -6.33 -11.87
CA ASN A 47 6.73 -6.06 -10.46
C ASN A 47 6.10 -4.69 -10.25
N ILE A 48 6.52 -3.65 -10.97
CA ILE A 48 5.89 -2.32 -10.90
C ILE A 48 4.41 -2.39 -11.34
N PHE A 49 4.11 -3.14 -12.40
CA PHE A 49 2.72 -3.31 -12.84
C PHE A 49 1.88 -4.07 -11.82
N ILE A 50 2.41 -5.16 -11.26
CA ILE A 50 1.70 -5.96 -10.24
C ILE A 50 1.49 -5.13 -8.97
N ASP A 51 2.47 -4.35 -8.55
CA ASP A 51 2.41 -3.44 -7.39
C ASP A 51 1.29 -2.40 -7.53
N ASN A 52 1.16 -1.80 -8.72
CA ASN A 52 0.09 -0.85 -9.03
C ASN A 52 -1.28 -1.55 -9.01
N GLU A 53 -1.39 -2.73 -9.62
CA GLU A 53 -2.64 -3.48 -9.67
C GLU A 53 -3.07 -3.96 -8.28
N LEU A 54 -2.14 -4.47 -7.47
CA LEU A 54 -2.37 -4.80 -6.06
C LEU A 54 -2.92 -3.60 -5.30
N SER A 55 -2.28 -2.43 -5.44
CA SER A 55 -2.72 -1.20 -4.77
C SER A 55 -4.15 -0.84 -5.19
N ASN A 56 -4.47 -0.88 -6.49
CA ASN A 56 -5.81 -0.59 -7.00
C ASN A 56 -6.88 -1.56 -6.47
N LEU A 57 -6.58 -2.87 -6.46
CA LEU A 57 -7.49 -3.88 -5.96
C LEU A 57 -7.78 -3.71 -4.48
N VAL A 58 -6.76 -3.42 -3.67
CA VAL A 58 -6.94 -3.16 -2.24
C VAL A 58 -7.77 -1.89 -2.02
N ILE A 59 -7.52 -0.82 -2.77
CA ILE A 59 -8.33 0.41 -2.69
C ILE A 59 -9.79 0.12 -3.04
N ASN A 60 -10.05 -0.66 -4.09
CA ASN A 60 -11.40 -1.01 -4.50
C ASN A 60 -12.11 -1.86 -3.45
N GLU A 61 -11.40 -2.80 -2.81
CA GLU A 61 -11.93 -3.54 -1.67
C GLU A 61 -12.30 -2.59 -0.53
N ILE A 62 -11.40 -1.68 -0.14
CA ILE A 62 -11.68 -0.71 0.92
C ILE A 62 -12.90 0.15 0.59
N LYS A 63 -13.00 0.67 -0.64
CA LYS A 63 -14.18 1.45 -1.08
C LYS A 63 -15.46 0.64 -0.99
N THR A 64 -15.40 -0.63 -1.37
CA THR A 64 -16.55 -1.56 -1.26
C THR A 64 -16.93 -1.77 0.20
N GLU A 65 -15.95 -1.91 1.09
CA GLU A 65 -16.18 -2.06 2.53
C GLU A 65 -16.74 -0.80 3.18
N ILE A 66 -16.27 0.39 2.78
CA ILE A 66 -16.85 1.69 3.18
C ILE A 66 -18.33 1.74 2.78
N ASN A 67 -18.64 1.44 1.52
CA ASN A 67 -20.00 1.53 0.99
C ASN A 67 -20.97 0.53 1.66
N ASN A 68 -20.47 -0.65 2.03
CA ASN A 68 -21.25 -1.70 2.67
C ASN A 68 -21.28 -1.59 4.21
N SER A 69 -20.53 -0.66 4.79
CA SER A 69 -20.50 -0.46 6.24
C SER A 69 -21.72 0.31 6.71
N ASN A 70 -22.28 -0.11 7.84
CA ASN A 70 -23.38 0.59 8.49
C ASN A 70 -22.86 1.76 9.33
N LYS A 71 -21.66 1.61 9.86
CA LYS A 71 -21.02 2.56 10.75
C LYS A 71 -19.52 2.58 10.49
N ILE A 72 -18.98 3.79 10.40
CA ILE A 72 -17.55 4.06 10.23
C ILE A 72 -17.10 4.90 11.42
N ILE A 73 -16.08 4.42 12.14
CA ILE A 73 -15.53 5.08 13.32
C ILE A 73 -14.07 5.40 13.05
N PHE A 74 -13.73 6.68 13.11
CA PHE A 74 -12.35 7.11 13.19
C PHE A 74 -11.89 7.12 14.65
N ILE A 75 -10.74 6.49 14.89
CA ILE A 75 -10.10 6.44 16.19
C ILE A 75 -8.78 7.18 16.07
N ASN A 76 -8.63 8.28 16.81
CA ASN A 76 -7.37 8.99 16.86
C ASN A 76 -6.37 8.34 17.84
N ASP A 77 -5.16 8.87 17.85
CA ASP A 77 -4.07 8.52 18.77
C ASP A 77 -4.44 8.58 20.26
N ASN A 78 -5.28 9.53 20.63
CA ASN A 78 -5.83 9.68 21.97
C ASN A 78 -6.99 8.71 22.27
N LYS A 79 -7.29 7.76 21.37
CA LYS A 79 -8.42 6.81 21.42
C LYS A 79 -9.80 7.45 21.41
N ASN A 80 -9.90 8.73 21.03
CA ASN A 80 -11.18 9.38 20.78
C ASN A 80 -11.81 8.76 19.55
N GLN A 81 -13.11 8.47 19.67
CA GLN A 81 -13.89 7.86 18.60
C GLN A 81 -14.81 8.91 17.99
N ILE A 82 -14.72 9.07 16.68
CA ILE A 82 -15.55 9.98 15.91
C ILE A 82 -16.28 9.15 14.86
N GLU A 83 -17.60 9.18 14.89
CA GLU A 83 -18.41 8.56 13.84
C GLU A 83 -18.34 9.42 12.58
N ILE A 84 -17.93 8.82 11.48
CA ILE A 84 -17.82 9.49 10.17
C ILE A 84 -18.98 9.02 9.31
N ASN A 85 -19.65 9.97 8.66
CA ASN A 85 -20.66 9.65 7.66
C ASN A 85 -20.00 8.95 6.47
N LYS A 86 -20.56 7.84 5.97
CA LYS A 86 -20.03 7.14 4.79
C LYS A 86 -19.89 8.02 3.54
N ASN A 87 -20.66 9.11 3.45
CA ASN A 87 -20.61 10.06 2.33
C ASN A 87 -19.63 11.23 2.57
N SER A 88 -18.85 11.19 3.66
CA SER A 88 -17.92 12.27 3.99
C SER A 88 -16.81 12.38 2.92
N PRO A 89 -16.48 13.60 2.43
CA PRO A 89 -15.40 13.78 1.47
C PRO A 89 -14.04 13.30 2.00
N GLU A 90 -13.85 13.28 3.32
CA GLU A 90 -12.66 12.79 4.02
C GLU A 90 -12.42 11.29 3.81
N LEU A 91 -13.43 10.52 3.38
CA LEU A 91 -13.30 9.09 3.04
C LEU A 91 -12.87 8.85 1.59
N LYS A 92 -12.66 9.91 0.81
CA LYS A 92 -12.20 9.78 -0.58
C LYS A 92 -10.72 9.39 -0.61
N ILE A 93 -10.48 8.14 -0.99
CA ILE A 93 -9.12 7.60 -1.15
C ILE A 93 -8.48 8.13 -2.42
N ASN A 94 -7.38 8.86 -2.24
CA ASN A 94 -6.52 9.33 -3.32
C ASN A 94 -5.25 8.47 -3.42
N THR A 95 -4.69 8.36 -4.62
CA THR A 95 -3.41 7.69 -4.87
C THR A 95 -2.32 8.71 -5.15
N SER A 96 -1.08 8.38 -4.79
CA SER A 96 0.09 9.23 -5.06
C SER A 96 1.31 8.35 -5.26
N SER A 97 2.08 8.63 -6.31
CA SER A 97 3.39 8.02 -6.56
C SER A 97 4.54 8.73 -5.82
N ARG A 98 4.27 9.87 -5.17
CA ARG A 98 5.29 10.62 -4.43
C ARG A 98 5.73 9.87 -3.18
N LYS A 99 7.03 9.92 -2.87
CA LYS A 99 7.57 9.49 -1.58
C LYS A 99 6.87 10.22 -0.45
N HIS A 100 6.49 9.47 0.57
CA HIS A 100 5.83 9.99 1.74
C HIS A 100 6.60 9.67 3.02
N SER A 101 6.30 10.39 4.10
CA SER A 101 6.95 10.20 5.38
C SER A 101 5.88 10.08 6.45
N GLU A 102 5.81 8.92 7.09
CA GLU A 102 4.77 8.60 8.06
C GLU A 102 5.20 9.03 9.46
N LYS A 103 4.33 9.73 10.19
CA LYS A 103 4.50 9.87 11.65
C LYS A 103 4.40 8.49 12.30
N LYS A 104 5.04 8.34 13.47
CA LYS A 104 4.92 7.11 14.29
C LYS A 104 3.51 6.90 14.84
N ILE A 105 2.74 7.97 14.93
CA ILE A 105 1.39 7.98 15.47
C ILE A 105 0.44 7.26 14.49
N GLU A 106 -0.35 6.33 15.02
CA GLU A 106 -1.32 5.55 14.26
C GLU A 106 -2.74 5.94 14.66
N ASN A 107 -3.51 6.36 13.66
CA ASN A 107 -4.96 6.47 13.76
C ASN A 107 -5.59 5.25 13.08
N TYR A 108 -6.86 5.00 13.34
CA TYR A 108 -7.57 3.86 12.76
C TYR A 108 -8.92 4.26 12.21
N LEU A 109 -9.35 3.54 11.19
CA LEU A 109 -10.72 3.59 10.70
C LEU A 109 -11.33 2.20 10.84
N LEU A 110 -12.36 2.10 11.68
CA LEU A 110 -13.11 0.88 11.94
C LEU A 110 -14.42 0.90 11.18
N MET A 111 -14.70 -0.19 10.47
CA MET A 111 -15.96 -0.38 9.74
C MET A 111 -16.74 -1.54 10.34
N SER A 112 -17.97 -1.26 10.77
CA SER A 112 -18.91 -2.27 11.27
C SER A 112 -19.93 -2.65 10.20
N PRO A 113 -20.41 -3.91 10.17
CA PRO A 113 -20.29 -4.96 11.20
C PRO A 113 -19.05 -5.87 11.07
N LYS A 114 -18.32 -5.80 9.96
CA LYS A 114 -17.21 -6.73 9.69
C LYS A 114 -15.95 -6.50 10.56
N ASN A 115 -15.95 -5.48 11.43
CA ASN A 115 -14.84 -5.09 12.28
C ASN A 115 -13.52 -4.93 11.51
N ILE A 116 -13.63 -4.35 10.30
CA ILE A 116 -12.48 -4.11 9.45
C ILE A 116 -11.73 -2.90 10.00
N ARG A 117 -10.44 -3.09 10.25
CA ARG A 117 -9.54 -2.05 10.78
C ARG A 117 -8.58 -1.60 9.69
N ILE A 118 -8.63 -0.32 9.35
CA ILE A 118 -7.67 0.33 8.45
C ILE A 118 -6.75 1.19 9.30
N ILE A 119 -5.45 1.13 9.04
CA ILE A 119 -4.45 1.94 9.72
C ILE A 119 -4.24 3.21 8.92
N LEU A 120 -4.30 4.35 9.59
CA LEU A 120 -4.12 5.68 9.05
C LEU A 120 -2.89 6.31 9.70
N LYS A 121 -1.83 6.52 8.92
CA LYS A 121 -0.61 7.19 9.39
C LYS A 121 -0.53 8.60 8.84
N GLU A 122 -0.53 9.59 9.72
CA GLU A 122 -0.45 10.98 9.28
C GLU A 122 0.89 11.25 8.58
N ASP A 123 0.86 12.05 7.53
CA ASP A 123 2.06 12.53 6.86
C ASP A 123 2.84 13.47 7.79
N SER A 124 4.16 13.31 7.84
CA SER A 124 5.03 14.12 8.70
C SER A 124 5.18 15.55 8.19
N LYS A 125 4.96 15.76 6.88
CA LYS A 125 5.15 17.03 6.20
C LYS A 125 3.87 17.80 5.95
N SER A 126 2.74 17.09 5.82
CA SER A 126 1.43 17.69 5.56
C SER A 126 0.43 17.32 6.66
N LYS A 127 -0.15 18.34 7.31
CA LYS A 127 -1.23 18.13 8.28
C LYS A 127 -2.50 17.72 7.54
N GLY A 128 -3.29 16.84 8.15
CA GLY A 128 -4.58 16.41 7.59
C GLY A 128 -4.50 15.38 6.45
N LYS A 129 -3.29 14.94 6.08
CA LYS A 129 -3.08 13.86 5.12
C LYS A 129 -2.73 12.57 5.84
N PHE A 130 -3.46 11.49 5.57
CA PHE A 130 -3.31 10.20 6.23
C PHE A 130 -3.06 9.08 5.23
N TRP A 131 -1.89 8.47 5.30
CA TRP A 131 -1.52 7.30 4.51
C TRP A 131 -2.26 6.06 4.99
N ILE A 132 -2.84 5.33 4.03
CA ILE A 132 -3.71 4.19 4.27
C ILE A 132 -2.89 2.91 4.19
N LYS A 133 -2.96 2.11 5.26
CA LYS A 133 -2.43 0.74 5.31
C LYS A 133 -3.54 -0.22 5.68
N TYR A 134 -3.63 -1.32 4.95
CA TYR A 134 -4.68 -2.31 5.12
C TYR A 134 -4.11 -3.62 5.65
N PRO A 135 -4.28 -3.92 6.95
CA PRO A 135 -3.57 -5.00 7.63
C PRO A 135 -3.98 -6.40 7.17
N LYS A 136 -5.07 -6.53 6.39
CA LYS A 136 -5.52 -7.81 5.81
C LYS A 136 -4.49 -8.41 4.83
N TYR A 137 -3.67 -7.57 4.20
CA TYR A 137 -2.71 -7.97 3.17
C TYR A 137 -1.28 -7.54 3.56
N TYR A 138 -0.31 -8.43 3.38
CA TYR A 138 1.07 -8.21 3.82
C TYR A 138 1.70 -7.00 3.15
N PHE A 139 1.49 -6.89 1.84
CA PHE A 139 1.97 -5.78 1.02
C PHE A 139 1.48 -4.43 1.55
N SER A 140 0.17 -4.33 1.86
CA SER A 140 -0.45 -3.08 2.32
C SER A 140 -0.13 -2.74 3.77
N ASN A 141 0.30 -3.72 4.58
CA ASN A 141 0.79 -3.46 5.92
C ASN A 141 2.17 -2.77 5.92
N ILE A 142 2.99 -3.06 4.90
CA ILE A 142 4.34 -2.48 4.77
C ILE A 142 4.25 -1.17 4.00
N LYS A 143 3.54 -1.16 2.88
CA LYS A 143 3.45 -0.05 1.94
C LYS A 143 2.06 0.58 1.97
N ALA A 144 2.02 1.91 2.09
CA ALA A 144 0.77 2.65 1.95
C ALA A 144 0.22 2.52 0.53
N ILE A 145 -1.06 2.22 0.42
CA ILE A 145 -1.75 2.02 -0.86
C ILE A 145 -2.40 3.30 -1.39
N GLY A 146 -2.61 4.28 -0.52
CA GLY A 146 -3.25 5.55 -0.85
C GLY A 146 -3.24 6.49 0.36
N TYR A 147 -3.98 7.59 0.26
CA TYR A 147 -4.17 8.52 1.36
C TYR A 147 -5.59 9.06 1.42
N LEU A 148 -6.00 9.43 2.63
CA LEU A 148 -7.14 10.29 2.91
C LEU A 148 -6.63 11.70 3.17
N GLU A 149 -7.42 12.70 2.78
CA GLU A 149 -7.12 14.10 3.01
C GLU A 149 -8.33 14.78 3.63
N VAL A 150 -8.14 15.32 4.83
CA VAL A 150 -9.14 16.12 5.52
C VAL A 150 -8.94 17.55 5.04
N ASN A 151 -9.83 18.02 4.19
CA ASN A 151 -9.85 19.42 3.77
C ASN A 151 -10.22 20.27 4.99
N SER A 152 -9.22 20.85 5.67
CA SER A 152 -9.47 21.94 6.61
C SER A 152 -9.96 23.14 5.79
N ARG A 153 -11.27 23.36 5.77
CA ARG A 153 -11.83 24.69 5.51
C ARG A 153 -11.76 25.50 6.78
#